data_AF-A0A7J5AAN3-F1
#
_entry.id   AF-A0A7J5AAN3-F1
#
_cell.length_a   1.000
_cell.length_b   1.000
_cell.length_c   1.000
_cell.angle_alpha   90.00
_cell.angle_beta   90.00
_cell.angle_gamma   90.00
#
_symmetry.space_group_name_H-M   'P 1'
#
loop_
_entity.id
_entity.type
_entity.pdbx_description
1 polymer ?
#
loop_
_entity_poly.entity_id
_entity_poly.type
_entity_poly.pdbx_seq_one_letter_code
_entity_poly.pdbx_strand_id
1 'polypeptide(L)'
;MNQVTQFHNLSHICISFIGAVLLLAIYYNIRKRFRAVLEEGNSIKRVDRGLLYFSFGMLVWVVSGTWAFVANYFLFETTTKYQIGVNILSTINNLFWLLALYYVYDAPKFIYRNEKNVKIIAVIILAVASITLLLSSMVGNEVFYGIKLASVPDVLLTTFLCFLMGVSFYRTFMHRDLKLVAFISIIAITLLFVSQLSDVFVNLDDDFMNQLIRIIAKTSLVSVFLVLGTSWVIQLASMPKPNEMKISFLDWSLVQLSIPSKGIINEKIDFGSKTTQYKNLMNFAYKRKYLEPEKQSIVVNSGGEIKSQTYLTRIIDNINGILSLEEENKLERKDLITFIGESKYRLRILPEYISFDKALLKEFEREL
;
A
#
# COMPACT_ATOMS: atom_id res chain seq x y z
N MET A 1 4.24 18.74 -37.29
CA MET A 1 4.35 18.60 -35.82
C MET A 1 3.67 19.80 -35.18
N ASN A 2 2.56 19.60 -34.46
CA ASN A 2 1.97 20.69 -33.68
C ASN A 2 2.88 20.93 -32.46
N GLN A 3 3.29 22.17 -32.22
CA GLN A 3 4.18 22.54 -31.11
C GLN A 3 3.59 22.11 -29.76
N VAL A 4 2.25 22.10 -29.66
CA VAL A 4 1.50 21.68 -28.49
C VAL A 4 1.72 20.18 -28.18
N THR A 5 1.56 19.31 -29.17
CA THR A 5 1.77 17.85 -29.01
C THR A 5 3.22 17.51 -28.63
N GLN A 6 4.19 18.23 -29.21
CA GLN A 6 5.60 18.08 -28.85
C GLN A 6 5.84 18.46 -27.38
N PHE A 7 5.33 19.62 -26.97
CA PHE A 7 5.42 20.10 -25.60
C PHE A 7 4.78 19.11 -24.62
N HIS A 8 3.61 18.58 -24.97
CA HIS A 8 2.91 17.59 -24.17
C HIS A 8 3.74 16.33 -23.98
N ASN A 9 4.22 15.73 -25.07
CA ASN A 9 4.99 14.49 -25.02
C ASN A 9 6.30 14.66 -24.23
N LEU A 10 7.00 15.78 -24.43
CA LEU A 10 8.26 16.05 -23.72
C LEU A 10 8.01 16.30 -22.22
N SER A 11 7.00 17.11 -21.89
CA SER A 11 6.60 17.36 -20.49
C SER A 11 6.19 16.07 -19.80
N HIS A 12 5.39 15.24 -20.48
CA HIS A 12 4.97 13.93 -19.99
C HIS A 12 6.15 13.00 -19.68
N ILE A 13 7.14 12.92 -20.58
CA ILE A 13 8.36 12.13 -20.40
C ILE A 13 9.13 12.64 -19.17
N CYS A 14 9.43 13.94 -19.11
CA CYS A 14 10.24 14.53 -18.06
C CYS A 14 9.61 14.38 -16.67
N ILE A 15 8.32 14.71 -16.54
CA ILE A 15 7.59 14.62 -15.27
C ILE A 15 7.55 13.18 -14.77
N SER A 16 7.23 12.23 -15.65
CA SER A 16 7.16 10.80 -15.29
C SER A 16 8.53 10.24 -14.93
N PHE A 17 9.58 10.65 -15.64
CA PHE A 17 10.95 10.20 -15.37
C PHE A 17 11.46 10.71 -14.02
N ILE A 18 11.30 12.00 -13.74
CA ILE A 18 11.67 12.60 -12.45
C ILE A 18 10.89 11.91 -11.32
N GLY A 19 9.57 11.73 -11.48
CA GLY A 19 8.73 11.04 -10.51
C GLY A 19 9.20 9.62 -10.22
N ALA A 20 9.51 8.84 -11.27
CA ALA A 20 10.02 7.47 -11.15
C ALA A 20 11.35 7.44 -10.38
N VAL A 21 12.32 8.28 -10.76
CA VAL A 21 13.64 8.32 -10.12
C VAL A 21 13.51 8.70 -8.63
N LEU A 22 12.65 9.66 -8.29
CA LEU A 22 12.42 10.05 -6.90
C LEU A 22 11.79 8.93 -6.06
N LEU A 23 10.79 8.21 -6.59
CA LEU A 23 10.24 7.05 -5.87
C LEU A 23 11.25 5.92 -5.71
N LEU A 24 12.08 5.66 -6.73
CA LEU A 24 13.18 4.69 -6.62
C LEU A 24 14.21 5.10 -5.58
N ALA A 25 14.52 6.39 -5.48
CA ALA A 25 15.42 6.92 -4.46
C ALA A 25 14.85 6.71 -3.04
N ILE A 26 13.55 6.99 -2.85
CA ILE A 26 12.85 6.72 -1.58
C ILE A 26 12.87 5.22 -1.27
N TYR A 27 12.55 4.37 -2.25
CA TYR A 27 12.61 2.92 -2.13
C TYR A 27 13.99 2.43 -1.68
N TYR A 28 15.05 2.89 -2.34
CA TYR A 28 16.42 2.52 -2.01
C TYR A 28 16.82 2.99 -0.60
N ASN A 29 16.42 4.21 -0.22
CA ASN A 29 16.65 4.74 1.12
C ASN A 29 15.96 3.88 2.19
N ILE A 30 14.69 3.53 1.98
CA ILE A 30 13.92 2.68 2.90
C ILE A 30 14.62 1.33 3.07
N ARG A 31 15.02 0.70 1.96
CA ARG A 31 15.67 -0.62 1.97
C ARG A 31 17.02 -0.58 2.70
N LYS A 32 17.80 0.48 2.52
CA LYS A 32 19.10 0.66 3.17
C LYS A 32 18.95 0.94 4.67
N ARG A 33 18.06 1.87 5.04
CA ARG A 33 17.92 2.39 6.42
C ARG A 33 17.12 1.47 7.33
N PHE A 34 16.06 0.83 6.81
CA PHE A 34 15.14 0.01 7.61
C PHE A 34 15.29 -1.49 7.34
N ARG A 35 16.46 -1.92 6.83
CA ARG A 35 16.73 -3.31 6.48
C ARG A 35 16.36 -4.30 7.59
N ALA A 36 16.80 -4.03 8.83
CA ALA A 36 16.51 -4.88 9.98
C ALA A 36 15.00 -4.97 10.28
N VAL A 37 14.28 -3.84 10.22
CA VAL A 37 12.82 -3.79 10.45
C VAL A 37 12.06 -4.52 9.34
N LEU A 38 12.54 -4.42 8.10
CA LEU A 38 11.95 -5.07 6.92
C LEU A 38 12.26 -6.58 6.84
N GLU A 39 13.36 -7.03 7.43
CA GLU A 39 13.77 -8.44 7.51
C GLU A 39 13.12 -9.16 8.70
N GLU A 40 12.84 -8.46 9.81
CA GLU A 40 12.02 -8.98 10.93
C GLU A 40 10.52 -9.09 10.58
N GLY A 41 10.04 -8.26 9.65
CA GLY A 41 8.69 -8.32 9.10
C GLY A 41 8.57 -9.35 7.98
N ASN A 42 7.48 -10.11 7.97
CA ASN A 42 7.20 -11.08 6.89
C ASN A 42 7.30 -10.44 5.49
N SER A 43 7.81 -11.18 4.50
CA SER A 43 8.03 -10.74 3.10
C SER A 43 6.79 -10.13 2.42
N ILE A 44 5.61 -10.45 2.95
CA ILE A 44 4.27 -10.07 2.49
C ILE A 44 3.88 -8.64 2.95
N LYS A 45 4.61 -8.02 3.90
CA LYS A 45 4.33 -6.65 4.42
C LYS A 45 5.26 -5.57 3.86
N ARG A 46 5.88 -5.84 2.72
CA ARG A 46 6.91 -5.01 2.11
C ARG A 46 6.33 -3.80 1.38
N VAL A 47 6.04 -2.76 2.16
CA VAL A 47 5.61 -1.44 1.68
C VAL A 47 6.59 -0.86 0.63
N ASP A 48 7.88 -1.22 0.74
CA ASP A 48 8.93 -0.93 -0.22
C ASP A 48 8.62 -1.49 -1.62
N ARG A 49 8.01 -2.68 -1.73
CA ARG A 49 7.62 -3.24 -3.04
C ARG A 49 6.50 -2.44 -3.70
N GLY A 50 5.58 -1.86 -2.94
CA GLY A 50 4.54 -0.98 -3.48
C GLY A 50 5.14 0.25 -4.18
N LEU A 51 6.10 0.91 -3.52
CA LEU A 51 6.88 2.02 -4.08
C LEU A 51 7.61 1.64 -5.38
N LEU A 52 8.21 0.44 -5.40
CA LEU A 52 8.88 -0.09 -6.57
C LEU A 52 7.92 -0.24 -7.76
N TYR A 53 6.74 -0.83 -7.53
CA TYR A 53 5.74 -1.00 -8.59
C TYR A 53 5.15 0.34 -9.07
N PHE A 54 4.92 1.30 -8.18
CA PHE A 54 4.53 2.66 -8.59
C PHE A 54 5.60 3.33 -9.44
N SER A 55 6.88 3.17 -9.09
CA SER A 55 7.96 3.70 -9.92
C SER A 55 8.01 3.01 -11.29
N PHE A 56 7.83 1.69 -11.36
CA PHE A 56 7.81 0.99 -12.65
C PHE A 56 6.61 1.40 -13.50
N GLY A 57 5.43 1.63 -12.91
CA GLY A 57 4.29 2.23 -13.61
C GLY A 57 4.64 3.59 -14.24
N MET A 58 5.33 4.46 -13.50
CA MET A 58 5.80 5.74 -14.07
C MET A 58 6.88 5.59 -15.14
N LEU A 59 7.75 4.57 -15.07
CA LEU A 59 8.67 4.28 -16.18
C LEU A 59 7.91 3.80 -17.44
N VAL A 60 6.79 3.10 -17.29
CA VAL A 60 5.94 2.76 -18.45
C VAL A 60 5.36 4.03 -19.07
N TRP A 61 5.02 5.05 -18.28
CA TRP A 61 4.64 6.36 -18.81
C TRP A 61 5.77 7.03 -19.59
N VAL A 62 7.02 6.95 -19.13
CA VAL A 62 8.18 7.43 -19.89
C VAL A 62 8.25 6.72 -21.25
N VAL A 63 8.19 5.39 -21.26
CA VAL A 63 8.23 4.59 -22.50
C VAL A 63 7.06 4.92 -23.42
N SER A 64 5.85 5.10 -22.87
CA SER A 64 4.66 5.51 -23.62
C SER A 64 4.79 6.91 -24.22
N GLY A 65 5.35 7.87 -23.47
CA GLY A 65 5.65 9.21 -23.98
C GLY A 65 6.70 9.18 -25.09
N THR A 66 7.76 8.40 -24.93
CA THR A 66 8.77 8.20 -25.98
C THR A 66 8.17 7.55 -27.22
N TRP A 67 7.31 6.54 -27.06
CA TRP A 67 6.60 5.91 -28.16
C TRP A 67 5.74 6.90 -28.94
N ALA A 68 4.97 7.74 -28.24
CA ALA A 68 4.18 8.82 -28.85
C ALA A 68 5.05 9.86 -29.56
N PHE A 69 6.17 10.26 -28.95
CA PHE A 69 7.11 11.21 -29.55
C PHE A 69 7.74 10.68 -30.84
N VAL A 70 8.20 9.43 -30.83
CA VAL A 70 8.78 8.74 -32.00
C VAL A 70 7.72 8.56 -33.08
N ALA A 71 6.50 8.16 -32.72
CA ALA A 71 5.39 8.00 -33.66
C ALA A 71 5.02 9.29 -34.37
N ASN A 72 5.03 10.42 -33.66
CA ASN A 72 4.75 11.73 -34.22
C ASN A 72 5.91 12.22 -35.11
N TYR A 73 7.18 11.95 -34.73
CA TYR A 73 8.36 12.30 -35.52
C TYR A 73 8.44 11.54 -36.85
N PHE A 74 8.15 10.24 -36.83
CA PHE A 74 8.17 9.37 -38.02
C PHE A 74 6.79 9.26 -38.71
N LEU A 75 5.80 10.05 -38.29
CA LEU A 75 4.46 10.15 -38.89
C LEU A 75 3.69 8.81 -39.00
N PHE A 76 3.85 7.91 -38.04
CA PHE A 76 3.11 6.63 -38.00
C PHE A 76 2.02 6.57 -36.92
N GLU A 77 1.67 7.71 -36.32
CA GLU A 77 0.64 7.83 -35.27
C GLU A 77 -0.74 7.26 -35.66
N THR A 78 -1.11 7.29 -36.93
CA THR A 78 -2.39 6.75 -37.42
C THR A 78 -2.35 5.25 -37.73
N THR A 79 -1.19 4.60 -37.60
CA THR A 79 -1.03 3.19 -37.97
C THR A 79 -1.49 2.25 -36.86
N THR A 80 -1.97 1.06 -37.25
CA THR A 80 -2.30 -0.02 -36.32
C THR A 80 -1.11 -0.40 -35.42
N LYS A 81 0.12 -0.25 -35.93
CA LYS A 81 1.36 -0.49 -35.15
C LYS A 81 1.48 0.45 -33.96
N TYR A 82 1.12 1.72 -34.14
CA TYR A 82 1.11 2.69 -33.04
C TYR A 82 0.10 2.29 -31.96
N GLN A 83 -1.13 1.95 -32.38
CA GLN A 83 -2.22 1.57 -31.47
C GLN A 83 -1.89 0.31 -30.66
N ILE A 84 -1.32 -0.71 -31.30
CA ILE A 84 -0.86 -1.93 -30.62
C ILE A 84 0.15 -1.57 -29.52
N GLY A 85 1.12 -0.70 -29.82
CA GLY A 85 2.11 -0.24 -28.83
C GLY A 85 1.47 0.49 -27.65
N VAL A 86 0.52 1.40 -27.92
CA VAL A 86 -0.21 2.14 -26.88
C VAL A 86 -1.00 1.17 -25.97
N ASN A 87 -1.72 0.21 -26.55
CA ASN A 87 -2.53 -0.74 -25.81
C ASN A 87 -1.69 -1.69 -24.92
N ILE A 88 -0.54 -2.16 -25.44
CA ILE A 88 0.40 -2.97 -24.65
C ILE A 88 0.95 -2.16 -23.47
N LEU A 89 1.40 -0.93 -23.71
CA LEU A 89 1.95 -0.08 -22.66
C LEU A 89 0.89 0.31 -21.62
N SER A 90 -0.35 0.59 -22.04
CA SER A 90 -1.48 0.83 -21.12
C SER A 90 -1.75 -0.39 -20.23
N THR A 91 -1.73 -1.59 -20.81
CA THR A 91 -1.91 -2.85 -20.08
C THR A 91 -0.81 -3.08 -19.03
N ILE A 92 0.45 -2.93 -19.43
CA ILE A 92 1.59 -3.12 -18.53
C ILE A 92 1.54 -2.08 -17.40
N ASN A 93 1.17 -0.84 -17.72
CA ASN A 93 0.97 0.21 -16.74
C ASN A 93 -0.12 -0.18 -15.73
N ASN A 94 -1.29 -0.60 -16.19
CA ASN A 94 -2.42 -1.05 -15.38
C ASN A 94 -2.06 -2.24 -14.47
N LEU A 95 -1.23 -3.17 -14.96
CA LEU A 95 -0.69 -4.26 -14.14
C LEU A 95 0.20 -3.74 -13.00
N PHE A 96 1.10 -2.78 -13.26
CA PHE A 96 1.93 -2.20 -12.22
C PHE A 96 1.12 -1.45 -11.16
N TRP A 97 0.08 -0.71 -11.55
CA TRP A 97 -0.86 -0.07 -10.62
C TRP A 97 -1.53 -1.09 -9.69
N LEU A 98 -2.04 -2.19 -10.26
CA LEU A 98 -2.65 -3.27 -9.48
C LEU A 98 -1.65 -3.91 -8.51
N LEU A 99 -0.45 -4.22 -8.99
CA LEU A 99 0.61 -4.82 -8.17
C LEU A 99 1.02 -3.89 -7.04
N ALA A 100 1.05 -2.58 -7.27
CA ALA A 100 1.32 -1.60 -6.23
C ALA A 100 0.20 -1.58 -5.16
N LEU A 101 -1.07 -1.61 -5.58
CA LEU A 101 -2.22 -1.63 -4.68
C LEU A 101 -2.27 -2.87 -3.78
N TYR A 102 -1.75 -4.02 -4.21
CA TYR A 102 -1.62 -5.21 -3.37
C TYR A 102 -0.83 -4.94 -2.07
N TYR A 103 0.13 -4.00 -2.10
CA TYR A 103 0.96 -3.62 -0.96
C TYR A 103 0.42 -2.42 -0.16
N VAL A 104 -0.63 -1.75 -0.63
CA VAL A 104 -1.26 -0.62 0.09
C VAL A 104 -2.16 -1.16 1.20
N TYR A 105 -1.87 -0.76 2.44
CA TYR A 105 -2.55 -1.30 3.64
C TYR A 105 -4.07 -1.09 3.63
N ASP A 106 -4.50 0.11 3.22
CA ASP A 106 -5.91 0.51 3.23
C ASP A 106 -6.64 0.23 1.90
N ALA A 107 -6.03 -0.56 1.01
CA ALA A 107 -6.68 -1.03 -0.21
C ALA A 107 -7.89 -1.93 0.13
N PRO A 108 -8.88 -2.05 -0.79
CA PRO A 108 -10.02 -2.92 -0.57
C PRO A 108 -9.62 -4.34 -0.15
N LYS A 109 -10.35 -4.93 0.81
CA LYS A 109 -10.02 -6.22 1.44
C LYS A 109 -9.86 -7.37 0.44
N PHE A 110 -10.47 -7.28 -0.74
CA PHE A 110 -10.34 -8.29 -1.79
C PHE A 110 -9.04 -8.18 -2.59
N ILE A 111 -8.34 -7.04 -2.57
CA ILE A 111 -7.02 -6.84 -3.20
C ILE A 111 -5.92 -7.03 -2.16
N TYR A 112 -6.10 -6.38 -1.01
CA TYR A 112 -5.09 -6.37 0.02
C TYR A 112 -4.83 -7.79 0.58
N ARG A 113 -3.57 -8.24 0.46
CA ARG A 113 -3.10 -9.54 0.98
C ARG A 113 -3.88 -10.76 0.50
N ASN A 114 -4.59 -10.65 -0.63
CA ASN A 114 -5.31 -11.77 -1.22
C ASN A 114 -4.67 -12.18 -2.55
N GLU A 115 -3.68 -13.08 -2.47
CA GLU A 115 -2.94 -13.55 -3.65
C GLU A 115 -3.85 -14.19 -4.71
N LYS A 116 -4.89 -14.93 -4.28
CA LYS A 116 -5.83 -15.56 -5.21
C LYS A 116 -6.57 -14.51 -6.03
N ASN A 117 -7.10 -13.48 -5.37
CA ASN A 117 -7.85 -12.43 -6.04
C ASN A 117 -6.96 -11.55 -6.90
N VAL A 118 -5.75 -11.20 -6.47
CA VAL A 118 -4.82 -10.42 -7.30
C VAL A 118 -4.40 -11.19 -8.54
N LYS A 119 -4.18 -12.51 -8.45
CA LYS A 119 -3.96 -13.36 -9.63
C LYS A 119 -5.16 -13.34 -10.57
N ILE A 120 -6.38 -13.44 -10.05
CA ILE A 120 -7.62 -13.36 -10.85
C ILE A 120 -7.71 -12.00 -11.55
N ILE A 121 -7.50 -10.88 -10.83
CA ILE A 121 -7.56 -9.53 -11.42
C ILE A 121 -6.46 -9.35 -12.47
N ALA A 122 -5.24 -9.86 -12.23
CA ALA A 122 -4.16 -9.82 -13.22
C ALA A 122 -4.51 -10.62 -14.49
N VAL A 123 -5.15 -11.79 -14.35
CA VAL A 123 -5.67 -12.56 -15.49
C VAL A 123 -6.77 -11.80 -16.22
N ILE A 124 -7.67 -11.11 -15.50
CA ILE A 124 -8.70 -10.26 -16.10
C ILE A 124 -8.05 -9.11 -16.89
N ILE A 125 -7.03 -8.43 -16.35
CA ILE A 125 -6.28 -7.38 -17.07
C ILE A 125 -5.71 -7.93 -18.37
N LEU A 126 -5.08 -9.10 -18.32
CA LEU A 126 -4.45 -9.72 -19.48
C LEU A 126 -5.50 -10.17 -20.52
N ALA A 127 -6.66 -10.64 -20.07
CA ALA A 127 -7.78 -10.97 -20.94
C ALA A 127 -8.37 -9.72 -21.62
N VAL A 128 -8.60 -8.64 -20.85
CA VAL A 128 -9.09 -7.37 -21.39
C VAL A 128 -8.10 -6.81 -22.41
N ALA A 129 -6.80 -6.83 -22.09
CA ALA A 129 -5.76 -6.41 -23.03
C ALA A 129 -5.75 -7.23 -24.32
N SER A 130 -5.92 -8.55 -24.22
CA SER A 130 -6.01 -9.43 -25.38
C SER A 130 -7.24 -9.10 -26.24
N ILE A 131 -8.38 -8.81 -25.62
CA ILE A 131 -9.60 -8.37 -26.30
C ILE A 131 -9.36 -7.00 -26.98
N THR A 132 -8.75 -6.04 -26.29
CA THR A 132 -8.38 -4.74 -26.85
C THR A 132 -7.48 -4.88 -28.08
N LEU A 133 -6.48 -5.76 -28.03
CA LEU A 133 -5.58 -6.02 -29.16
C LEU A 133 -6.31 -6.69 -30.33
N LEU A 134 -7.18 -7.68 -30.07
CA LEU A 134 -7.98 -8.32 -31.10
C LEU A 134 -8.92 -7.33 -31.77
N LEU A 135 -9.62 -6.50 -30.98
CA LEU A 135 -10.51 -5.46 -31.50
C LEU A 135 -9.73 -4.42 -32.32
N SER A 136 -8.58 -3.96 -31.84
CA SER A 136 -7.71 -3.02 -32.57
C SER A 136 -7.20 -3.62 -33.88
N SER A 137 -6.96 -4.94 -33.95
CA SER A 137 -6.54 -5.62 -35.17
C SER A 137 -7.69 -5.90 -36.16
N MET A 138 -8.91 -6.15 -35.67
CA MET A 138 -10.06 -6.50 -36.51
C MET A 138 -10.85 -5.28 -36.98
N VAL A 139 -11.09 -4.33 -36.08
CA VAL A 139 -11.93 -3.14 -36.31
C VAL A 139 -11.07 -1.92 -36.69
N GLY A 140 -9.76 -1.98 -36.47
CA GLY A 140 -8.87 -0.85 -36.74
C GLY A 140 -9.26 0.39 -35.96
N ASN A 141 -9.25 1.55 -36.62
CA ASN A 141 -9.56 2.85 -36.03
C ASN A 141 -10.98 3.32 -36.36
N GLU A 142 -11.91 2.40 -36.62
CA GLU A 142 -13.28 2.75 -37.01
C GLU A 142 -14.06 3.41 -35.85
N VAL A 143 -14.70 4.53 -36.18
CA VAL A 143 -15.49 5.34 -35.25
C VAL A 143 -16.96 5.07 -35.54
N PHE A 144 -17.67 4.41 -34.62
CA PHE A 144 -19.11 4.23 -34.69
C PHE A 144 -19.80 5.21 -33.75
N TYR A 145 -20.69 6.06 -34.26
CA TYR A 145 -21.45 7.05 -33.48
C TYR A 145 -20.57 7.94 -32.56
N GLY A 146 -19.36 8.29 -33.02
CA GLY A 146 -18.41 9.11 -32.24
C GLY A 146 -17.66 8.34 -31.14
N ILE A 147 -17.74 7.01 -31.13
CA ILE A 147 -17.07 6.12 -30.16
C ILE A 147 -16.00 5.28 -30.88
N LYS A 148 -14.78 5.30 -30.36
CA LYS A 148 -13.69 4.39 -30.77
C LYS A 148 -13.85 3.05 -30.05
N LEU A 149 -14.48 2.08 -30.72
CA LEU A 149 -14.78 0.75 -30.17
C LEU A 149 -13.55 0.01 -29.65
N ALA A 150 -12.40 0.16 -30.32
CA ALA A 150 -11.16 -0.50 -29.93
C ALA A 150 -10.63 -0.04 -28.55
N SER A 151 -10.95 1.19 -28.13
CA SER A 151 -10.46 1.77 -26.87
C SER A 151 -11.38 1.50 -25.66
N VAL A 152 -12.61 1.03 -25.89
CA VAL A 152 -13.63 0.84 -24.83
C VAL A 152 -13.17 -0.10 -23.70
N PRO A 153 -12.59 -1.28 -23.99
CA PRO A 153 -12.21 -2.20 -22.92
C PRO A 153 -11.08 -1.63 -22.03
N ASP A 154 -10.16 -0.85 -22.61
CA ASP A 154 -9.06 -0.23 -21.86
C ASP A 154 -9.55 0.88 -20.92
N VAL A 155 -10.51 1.70 -21.37
CA VAL A 155 -11.14 2.71 -20.51
C VAL A 155 -11.94 2.05 -19.40
N LEU A 156 -12.66 0.96 -19.65
CA LEU A 156 -13.37 0.23 -18.58
C LEU A 156 -12.38 -0.27 -17.53
N LEU A 157 -11.28 -0.88 -17.97
CA LEU A 157 -10.24 -1.36 -17.06
C LEU A 157 -9.63 -0.22 -16.24
N THR A 158 -9.33 0.90 -16.89
CA THR A 158 -8.70 2.02 -16.19
C THR A 158 -9.69 2.73 -15.27
N THR A 159 -10.98 2.78 -15.63
CA THR A 159 -12.05 3.24 -14.74
C THR A 159 -12.07 2.42 -13.45
N PHE A 160 -12.01 1.09 -13.59
CA PHE A 160 -11.95 0.19 -12.45
C PHE A 160 -10.72 0.46 -11.59
N LEU A 161 -9.53 0.60 -12.18
CA LEU A 161 -8.30 0.91 -11.44
C LEU A 161 -8.32 2.30 -10.78
N CYS A 162 -8.82 3.33 -11.46
CA CYS A 162 -8.99 4.67 -10.90
C CYS A 162 -9.91 4.63 -9.68
N PHE A 163 -11.03 3.90 -9.73
CA PHE A 163 -11.89 3.72 -8.58
C PHE A 163 -11.16 3.05 -7.41
N LEU A 164 -10.42 1.97 -7.67
CA LEU A 164 -9.65 1.27 -6.64
C LEU A 164 -8.57 2.17 -6.02
N MET A 165 -7.83 2.90 -6.84
CA MET A 165 -6.81 3.85 -6.40
C MET A 165 -7.44 4.97 -5.57
N GLY A 166 -8.56 5.52 -6.01
CA GLY A 166 -9.27 6.59 -5.32
C GLY A 166 -9.69 6.18 -3.91
N VAL A 167 -10.35 5.03 -3.79
CA VAL A 167 -10.74 4.48 -2.48
C VAL A 167 -9.52 4.18 -1.61
N SER A 168 -8.47 3.58 -2.18
CA SER A 168 -7.27 3.18 -1.44
C SER A 168 -6.50 4.38 -0.91
N PHE A 169 -6.23 5.38 -1.75
CA PHE A 169 -5.45 6.56 -1.36
C PHE A 169 -6.24 7.45 -0.41
N TYR A 170 -7.53 7.67 -0.66
CA TYR A 170 -8.36 8.42 0.26
C TYR A 170 -8.33 7.81 1.67
N ARG A 171 -8.58 6.50 1.78
CA ARG A 171 -8.51 5.81 3.09
C ARG A 171 -7.12 5.87 3.70
N THR A 172 -6.07 5.65 2.90
CA THR A 172 -4.68 5.68 3.38
C THR A 172 -4.32 7.05 3.95
N PHE A 173 -4.67 8.14 3.27
CA PHE A 173 -4.34 9.48 3.72
C PHE A 173 -5.23 9.96 4.87
N MET A 174 -6.52 9.60 4.87
CA MET A 174 -7.42 9.89 5.99
C MET A 174 -6.99 9.19 7.28
N HIS A 175 -6.56 7.92 7.20
CA HIS A 175 -6.06 7.17 8.34
C HIS A 175 -4.70 7.68 8.87
N ARG A 176 -3.99 8.48 8.07
CA ARG A 176 -2.70 9.10 8.44
C ARG A 176 -2.83 10.59 8.78
N ASP A 177 -4.06 11.06 8.98
CA ASP A 177 -4.40 12.48 9.22
C ASP A 177 -3.96 13.48 8.14
N LEU A 178 -3.60 12.99 6.95
CA LEU A 178 -3.26 13.80 5.78
C LEU A 178 -4.52 14.16 4.97
N LYS A 179 -5.51 14.77 5.63
CA LYS A 179 -6.86 15.05 5.07
C LYS A 179 -6.80 15.83 3.76
N LEU A 180 -5.99 16.88 3.70
CA LEU A 180 -5.83 17.70 2.49
C LEU A 180 -5.30 16.88 1.31
N VAL A 181 -4.31 16.01 1.56
CA VAL A 181 -3.73 15.11 0.55
C VAL A 181 -4.76 14.07 0.10
N ALA A 182 -5.60 13.58 1.01
CA ALA A 182 -6.70 12.67 0.68
C ALA A 182 -7.64 13.29 -0.36
N PHE A 183 -8.06 14.54 -0.18
CA PHE A 183 -8.90 15.25 -1.15
C PHE A 183 -8.17 15.52 -2.48
N ILE A 184 -6.92 15.97 -2.44
CA ILE A 184 -6.10 16.15 -3.66
C ILE A 184 -6.00 14.84 -4.44
N SER A 185 -5.83 13.69 -3.76
CA SER A 185 -5.71 12.40 -4.43
C SER A 185 -6.98 12.02 -5.20
N ILE A 186 -8.16 12.31 -4.66
CA ILE A 186 -9.44 12.09 -5.36
C ILE A 186 -9.55 13.00 -6.57
N ILE A 187 -9.23 14.29 -6.42
CA ILE A 187 -9.28 15.25 -7.53
C ILE A 187 -8.32 14.82 -8.65
N ALA A 188 -7.09 14.45 -8.33
CA ALA A 188 -6.09 14.02 -9.30
C ALA A 188 -6.53 12.76 -10.07
N ILE A 189 -7.12 11.79 -9.37
CA ILE A 189 -7.63 10.55 -9.97
C ILE A 189 -8.86 10.81 -10.83
N THR A 190 -9.76 11.71 -10.41
CA THR A 190 -10.90 12.14 -11.23
C THR A 190 -10.43 12.83 -12.51
N LEU A 191 -9.44 13.72 -12.42
CA LEU A 191 -8.84 14.36 -13.61
C LEU A 191 -8.20 13.33 -14.55
N LEU A 192 -7.50 12.33 -13.99
CA LEU A 192 -6.94 11.23 -14.77
C LEU A 192 -8.05 10.46 -15.51
N PHE A 193 -9.14 10.14 -14.82
CA PHE A 193 -10.30 9.46 -15.41
C PHE A 193 -10.96 10.29 -16.53
N VAL A 194 -11.26 11.57 -16.27
CA VAL A 194 -11.84 12.49 -17.27
C VAL A 194 -10.95 12.56 -18.50
N SER A 195 -9.63 12.63 -18.29
CA SER A 195 -8.67 12.70 -19.39
C SER A 195 -8.65 11.47 -20.30
N GLN A 196 -9.11 10.32 -19.81
CA GLN A 196 -9.17 9.08 -20.61
C GLN A 196 -10.51 8.89 -21.32
N LEU A 197 -11.57 9.58 -20.90
CA LEU A 197 -12.85 9.52 -21.61
C LEU A 197 -12.72 10.09 -23.03
N SER A 198 -11.83 11.08 -23.24
CA SER A 198 -11.54 11.60 -24.58
C SER A 198 -10.85 10.59 -25.51
N ASP A 199 -10.22 9.53 -24.99
CA ASP A 199 -9.66 8.47 -25.83
C ASP A 199 -10.74 7.59 -26.48
N VAL A 200 -11.97 7.61 -25.94
CA VAL A 200 -13.12 6.83 -26.44
C VAL A 200 -14.11 7.72 -27.17
N PHE A 201 -14.43 8.89 -26.62
CA PHE A 201 -15.44 9.79 -27.16
C PHE A 201 -14.81 10.90 -27.99
N VAL A 202 -14.98 10.82 -29.31
CA VAL A 202 -14.43 11.81 -30.27
C VAL A 202 -15.00 13.21 -30.04
N ASN A 203 -16.23 13.31 -29.52
CA ASN A 203 -16.88 14.59 -29.21
C ASN A 203 -16.25 15.34 -28.03
N LEU A 204 -15.40 14.67 -27.24
CA LEU A 204 -14.65 15.27 -26.13
C LEU A 204 -13.20 15.58 -26.50
N ASP A 205 -12.82 15.39 -27.77
CA ASP A 205 -11.43 15.46 -28.25
C ASP A 205 -10.98 16.90 -28.56
N ASP A 206 -11.01 17.78 -27.54
CA ASP A 206 -10.23 19.03 -27.59
C ASP A 206 -8.77 18.69 -27.27
N ASP A 207 -7.95 18.62 -28.33
CA ASP A 207 -6.56 18.18 -28.28
C ASP A 207 -5.73 18.97 -27.25
N PHE A 208 -5.97 20.28 -27.10
CA PHE A 208 -5.23 21.09 -26.13
C PHE A 208 -5.71 20.83 -24.70
N MET A 209 -7.02 20.91 -24.45
CA MET A 209 -7.57 20.77 -23.09
C MET A 209 -7.31 19.37 -22.52
N ASN A 210 -7.43 18.33 -23.35
CA ASN A 210 -7.14 16.97 -22.93
C ASN A 210 -5.66 16.78 -22.59
N GLN A 211 -4.75 17.28 -23.42
CA GLN A 211 -3.31 17.23 -23.15
C GLN A 211 -2.95 18.00 -21.87
N LEU A 212 -3.59 19.13 -21.61
CA LEU A 212 -3.39 19.92 -20.39
C LEU A 212 -3.87 19.16 -19.15
N ILE A 213 -5.10 18.64 -19.16
CA ILE A 213 -5.66 17.85 -18.05
C ILE A 213 -4.77 16.64 -17.76
N ARG A 214 -4.26 15.95 -18.79
CA ARG A 214 -3.32 14.82 -18.61
C ARG A 214 -2.04 15.20 -17.89
N ILE A 215 -1.44 16.34 -18.24
CA ILE A 215 -0.22 16.83 -17.56
C ILE A 215 -0.54 17.16 -16.10
N ILE A 216 -1.62 17.89 -15.85
CA ILE A 216 -2.03 18.29 -14.49
C ILE A 216 -2.30 17.04 -13.64
N ALA A 217 -3.05 16.07 -14.16
CA ALA A 217 -3.39 14.83 -13.47
C ALA A 217 -2.13 14.03 -13.13
N LYS A 218 -1.22 13.79 -14.10
CA LYS A 218 0.01 13.02 -13.89
C LYS A 218 0.96 13.70 -12.91
N THR A 219 1.14 15.01 -13.02
CA THR A 219 1.98 15.79 -12.07
C THR A 219 1.42 15.73 -10.66
N SER A 220 0.11 15.89 -10.51
CA SER A 220 -0.57 15.79 -9.21
C SER A 220 -0.43 14.38 -8.64
N LEU A 221 -0.55 13.35 -9.47
CA LEU A 221 -0.43 11.96 -9.06
C LEU A 221 1.00 11.61 -8.62
N VAL A 222 2.03 12.11 -9.32
CA VAL A 222 3.44 11.99 -8.90
C VAL A 222 3.62 12.57 -7.50
N SER A 223 3.11 13.78 -7.25
CA SER A 223 3.16 14.41 -5.92
C SER A 223 2.46 13.56 -4.85
N VAL A 224 1.30 13.00 -5.17
CA VAL A 224 0.56 12.09 -4.28
C VAL A 224 1.40 10.84 -3.95
N PHE A 225 2.11 10.24 -4.91
CA PHE A 225 2.99 9.11 -4.63
C PHE A 225 4.20 9.47 -3.78
N LEU A 226 4.77 10.66 -3.99
CA LEU A 226 5.87 11.13 -3.15
C LEU A 226 5.42 11.27 -1.70
N VAL A 227 4.23 11.85 -1.46
CA VAL A 227 3.65 11.95 -0.11
C VAL A 227 3.31 10.58 0.47
N LEU A 228 2.84 9.64 -0.35
CA LEU A 228 2.62 8.25 0.06
C LEU A 228 3.95 7.60 0.49
N GLY A 229 5.01 7.78 -0.30
CA GLY A 229 6.35 7.27 -0.02
C GLY A 229 6.95 7.87 1.25
N THR A 230 6.87 9.19 1.43
CA THR A 230 7.40 9.85 2.63
C THR A 230 6.60 9.50 3.88
N SER A 231 5.27 9.38 3.79
CA SER A 231 4.45 8.93 4.93
C SER A 231 4.78 7.48 5.32
N TRP A 232 5.17 6.61 4.37
CA TRP A 232 5.73 5.30 4.69
C TRP A 232 7.09 5.37 5.39
N VAL A 233 7.98 6.27 4.97
CA VAL A 233 9.26 6.52 5.68
C VAL A 233 9.00 6.96 7.13
N ILE A 234 8.07 7.90 7.35
CA ILE A 234 7.70 8.39 8.68
C ILE A 234 7.17 7.24 9.53
N GLN A 235 6.27 6.42 8.98
CA GLN A 235 5.68 5.28 9.68
C GLN A 235 6.71 4.20 10.04
N LEU A 236 7.71 3.97 9.18
CA LEU A 236 8.82 3.04 9.47
C LEU A 236 9.79 3.62 10.50
N ALA A 237 9.99 4.95 10.49
CA ALA A 237 10.83 5.64 11.46
C ALA A 237 10.21 5.68 12.87
N SER A 238 8.88 5.79 12.96
CA SER A 238 8.13 5.77 14.22
C SER A 238 7.81 4.36 14.73
N MET A 239 8.15 3.31 13.97
CA MET A 239 7.95 1.94 14.41
C MET A 239 8.93 1.60 15.53
N PRO A 240 8.45 1.16 16.72
CA PRO A 240 9.35 0.93 17.83
C PRO A 240 10.37 -0.17 17.52
N LYS A 241 11.62 0.05 17.94
CA LYS A 241 12.69 -0.94 17.84
C LYS A 241 12.57 -1.97 18.97
N PRO A 242 12.81 -3.26 18.71
CA PRO A 242 12.75 -4.30 19.76
C PRO A 242 13.59 -4.03 21.01
N ASN A 243 14.69 -3.27 20.87
CA ASN A 243 15.63 -2.96 21.95
C ASN A 243 15.23 -1.77 22.84
N GLU A 244 14.27 -0.95 22.43
CA GLU A 244 13.80 0.19 23.24
C GLU A 244 12.52 -0.14 24.01
N MET A 245 11.86 -1.25 23.67
CA MET A 245 10.63 -1.68 24.31
C MET A 245 10.90 -2.50 25.57
N LYS A 246 10.19 -2.20 26.65
CA LYS A 246 10.23 -2.97 27.90
C LYS A 246 8.81 -3.24 28.38
N ILE A 247 8.57 -4.46 28.88
CA ILE A 247 7.31 -4.85 29.49
C ILE A 247 7.56 -5.59 30.80
N SER A 248 6.85 -5.19 31.84
CA SER A 248 6.93 -5.80 33.17
C SER A 248 5.54 -6.12 33.67
N PHE A 249 5.27 -7.38 33.95
CA PHE A 249 4.01 -7.82 34.54
C PHE A 249 4.13 -7.73 36.06
N LEU A 250 3.42 -6.77 36.66
CA LEU A 250 3.57 -6.43 38.07
C LEU A 250 2.60 -7.24 38.95
N ASP A 251 1.37 -7.42 38.48
CA ASP A 251 0.31 -8.15 39.17
C ASP A 251 -0.76 -8.62 38.16
N TRP A 252 -1.72 -9.42 38.59
CA TRP A 252 -2.91 -9.74 37.82
C TRP A 252 -3.58 -8.44 37.36
N SER A 253 -3.79 -8.32 36.05
CA SER A 253 -4.28 -7.13 35.35
C SER A 253 -3.35 -5.92 35.25
N LEU A 254 -2.21 -5.87 35.97
CA LEU A 254 -1.31 -4.71 35.98
C LEU A 254 -0.01 -4.96 35.19
N VAL A 255 0.21 -4.14 34.16
CA VAL A 255 1.40 -4.19 33.31
C VAL A 255 2.09 -2.83 33.31
N GLN A 256 3.39 -2.79 33.45
CA GLN A 256 4.20 -1.61 33.15
C GLN A 256 4.80 -1.74 31.75
N LEU A 257 4.57 -0.73 30.91
CA LEU A 257 5.04 -0.69 29.53
C LEU A 257 5.92 0.55 29.30
N SER A 258 7.02 0.35 28.59
CA SER A 258 7.85 1.45 28.11
C SER A 258 8.14 1.27 26.61
N ILE A 259 7.74 2.26 25.82
CA ILE A 259 7.99 2.40 24.38
C ILE A 259 8.34 3.88 24.12
N PRO A 260 9.62 4.28 24.31
CA PRO A 260 10.03 5.69 24.23
C PRO A 260 9.70 6.37 22.90
N SER A 261 9.81 5.66 21.78
CA SER A 261 9.49 6.17 20.43
C SER A 261 8.01 6.53 20.23
N LYS A 262 7.14 6.10 21.14
CA LYS A 262 5.70 6.40 21.16
C LYS A 262 5.32 7.29 22.36
N GLY A 263 6.31 7.85 23.06
CA GLY A 263 6.09 8.67 24.26
C GLY A 263 5.65 7.89 25.50
N ILE A 264 5.63 6.55 25.46
CA ILE A 264 5.21 5.71 26.59
C ILE A 264 6.45 5.43 27.44
N ILE A 265 6.56 6.03 28.62
CA ILE A 265 7.74 5.88 29.49
C ILE A 265 7.31 5.33 30.84
N ASN A 266 7.58 4.04 31.08
CA ASN A 266 7.28 3.37 32.35
C ASN A 266 5.83 3.49 32.83
N GLU A 267 4.89 3.62 31.89
CA GLU A 267 3.47 3.79 32.16
C GLU A 267 2.86 2.50 32.71
N LYS A 268 1.98 2.65 33.70
CA LYS A 268 1.23 1.53 34.30
C LYS A 268 -0.13 1.40 33.63
N ILE A 269 -0.39 0.23 33.08
CA ILE A 269 -1.61 -0.14 32.38
C ILE A 269 -2.35 -1.14 33.26
N ASP A 270 -3.50 -0.72 33.78
CA ASP A 270 -4.42 -1.58 34.50
C ASP A 270 -5.54 -2.06 33.56
N PHE A 271 -5.54 -3.36 33.26
CA PHE A 271 -6.56 -3.98 32.43
C PHE A 271 -7.89 -4.19 33.17
N GLY A 272 -7.93 -4.07 34.50
CA GLY A 272 -9.11 -4.26 35.33
C GLY A 272 -9.85 -5.56 35.01
N SER A 273 -11.13 -5.46 34.65
CA SER A 273 -11.98 -6.60 34.30
C SER A 273 -11.65 -7.26 32.95
N LYS A 274 -10.73 -6.71 32.16
CA LYS A 274 -10.36 -7.20 30.81
C LYS A 274 -9.31 -8.32 30.87
N THR A 275 -9.60 -9.34 31.69
CA THR A 275 -8.68 -10.43 32.04
C THR A 275 -8.23 -11.24 30.82
N THR A 276 -9.08 -11.43 29.81
CA THR A 276 -8.73 -12.18 28.59
C THR A 276 -7.61 -11.51 27.78
N GLN A 277 -7.65 -10.18 27.64
CA GLN A 277 -6.62 -9.45 26.88
C GLN A 277 -5.28 -9.46 27.63
N TYR A 278 -5.34 -9.28 28.95
CA TYR A 278 -4.18 -9.42 29.82
C TYR A 278 -3.57 -10.82 29.71
N LYS A 279 -4.37 -11.88 29.89
CA LYS A 279 -3.90 -13.28 29.80
C LYS A 279 -3.27 -13.58 28.44
N ASN A 280 -3.86 -13.10 27.34
CA ASN A 280 -3.28 -13.27 26.01
C ASN A 280 -1.92 -12.55 25.87
N LEU A 281 -1.81 -11.31 26.35
CA LEU A 281 -0.56 -10.55 26.32
C LEU A 281 0.51 -11.22 27.19
N MET A 282 0.13 -11.72 28.37
CA MET A 282 0.99 -12.46 29.28
C MET A 282 1.48 -13.77 28.65
N ASN A 283 0.60 -14.54 27.98
CA ASN A 283 0.99 -15.74 27.26
C ASN A 283 2.01 -15.43 26.14
N PHE A 284 1.80 -14.36 25.37
CA PHE A 284 2.78 -13.90 24.37
C PHE A 284 4.15 -13.61 24.99
N ALA A 285 4.18 -12.92 26.13
CA ALA A 285 5.39 -12.56 26.83
C ALA A 285 6.08 -13.78 27.45
N TYR A 286 5.32 -14.70 28.05
CA TYR A 286 5.83 -15.93 28.65
C TYR A 286 6.51 -16.80 27.61
N LYS A 287 5.82 -17.06 26.49
CA LYS A 287 6.38 -17.83 25.37
C LYS A 287 7.64 -17.18 24.82
N ARG A 288 7.62 -15.86 24.63
CA ARG A 288 8.79 -15.11 24.12
C ARG A 288 9.99 -15.17 25.06
N LYS A 289 9.78 -15.18 26.37
CA LYS A 289 10.86 -15.16 27.38
C LYS A 289 11.44 -16.54 27.68
N TYR A 290 10.60 -17.55 27.82
CA TYR A 290 11.01 -18.85 28.40
C TYR A 290 11.05 -20.01 27.41
N LEU A 291 10.40 -19.90 26.24
CA LEU A 291 10.38 -20.99 25.26
C LEU A 291 11.46 -20.85 24.19
N GLU A 292 11.84 -22.00 23.62
CA GLU A 292 12.72 -22.11 22.46
C GLU A 292 12.18 -21.34 21.25
N PRO A 293 13.05 -20.78 20.38
CA PRO A 293 12.67 -19.89 19.27
C PRO A 293 11.49 -20.34 18.41
N GLU A 294 11.38 -21.65 18.13
CA GLU A 294 10.31 -22.25 17.34
C GLU A 294 8.93 -22.20 18.03
N LYS A 295 8.92 -22.21 19.36
CA LYS A 295 7.72 -22.21 20.21
C LYS A 295 7.39 -20.83 20.78
N GLN A 296 8.16 -19.79 20.43
CA GLN A 296 7.91 -18.40 20.87
C GLN A 296 6.72 -17.72 20.16
N SER A 297 5.87 -18.48 19.47
CA SER A 297 4.74 -17.96 18.71
C SER A 297 3.42 -18.57 19.14
N ILE A 298 2.34 -17.81 18.91
CA ILE A 298 0.96 -18.21 19.18
C ILE A 298 0.24 -18.34 17.85
N VAL A 299 -0.47 -19.44 17.66
CA VAL A 299 -1.31 -19.68 16.48
C VAL A 299 -2.66 -18.96 16.66
N VAL A 300 -3.01 -18.12 15.69
CA VAL A 300 -4.20 -17.27 15.71
C VAL A 300 -5.13 -17.66 14.56
N ASN A 301 -5.97 -18.66 14.80
CA ASN A 301 -7.02 -19.14 13.90
C ASN A 301 -8.17 -19.77 14.73
N SER A 302 -9.26 -20.18 14.09
CA SER A 302 -10.45 -20.69 14.79
C SER A 302 -10.20 -21.90 15.70
N GLY A 303 -9.15 -22.69 15.43
CA GLY A 303 -8.73 -23.85 16.23
C GLY A 303 -7.42 -23.62 17.02
N GLY A 304 -6.94 -22.38 17.08
CA GLY A 304 -5.69 -22.01 17.71
C GLY A 304 -5.93 -21.44 19.11
N GLU A 305 -4.83 -21.10 19.79
CA GLU A 305 -4.86 -20.51 21.13
C GLU A 305 -5.65 -19.19 21.17
N ILE A 306 -5.61 -18.40 20.09
CA ILE A 306 -6.41 -17.20 19.94
C ILE A 306 -7.30 -17.34 18.71
N LYS A 307 -8.62 -17.30 18.93
CA LYS A 307 -9.63 -17.60 17.89
C LYS A 307 -9.59 -16.67 16.68
N SER A 308 -9.17 -15.41 16.84
CA SER A 308 -9.15 -14.45 15.74
C SER A 308 -8.17 -13.29 15.94
N GLN A 309 -7.80 -12.66 14.83
CA GLN A 309 -6.98 -11.44 14.84
C GLN A 309 -7.63 -10.27 15.59
N THR A 310 -8.96 -10.27 15.72
CA THR A 310 -9.71 -9.25 16.48
C THR A 310 -9.29 -9.22 17.95
N TYR A 311 -8.97 -10.38 18.54
CA TYR A 311 -8.47 -10.43 19.92
C TYR A 311 -7.09 -9.80 20.07
N LEU A 312 -6.23 -9.91 19.05
CA LEU A 312 -4.94 -9.21 19.04
C LEU A 312 -5.15 -7.69 18.99
N THR A 313 -6.04 -7.23 18.11
CA THR A 313 -6.35 -5.80 17.99
C THR A 313 -6.91 -5.25 19.30
N ARG A 314 -7.80 -5.99 19.98
CA ARG A 314 -8.35 -5.59 21.29
C ARG A 314 -7.30 -5.40 22.39
N ILE A 315 -6.18 -6.14 22.38
CA ILE A 315 -5.09 -5.91 23.34
C ILE A 315 -4.55 -4.49 23.15
N ILE A 316 -4.31 -4.11 21.90
CA ILE A 316 -3.75 -2.82 21.51
C ILE A 316 -4.74 -1.69 21.76
N ASP A 317 -6.00 -1.86 21.36
CA ASP A 317 -7.07 -0.89 21.58
C ASP A 317 -7.27 -0.60 23.08
N ASN A 318 -7.15 -1.62 23.92
CA ASN A 318 -7.21 -1.45 25.37
C ASN A 318 -6.03 -0.64 25.90
N ILE A 319 -4.80 -0.94 25.46
CA ILE A 319 -3.61 -0.18 25.88
C ILE A 319 -3.76 1.28 25.47
N ASN A 320 -4.13 1.54 24.21
CA ASN A 320 -4.35 2.89 23.70
C ASN A 320 -5.46 3.63 24.46
N GLY A 321 -6.55 2.95 24.78
CA GLY A 321 -7.67 3.52 25.52
C GLY A 321 -7.33 3.83 26.97
N ILE A 322 -6.53 2.99 27.64
CA ILE A 322 -6.10 3.20 29.03
C ILE A 322 -5.09 4.36 29.10
N LEU A 323 -4.12 4.39 28.19
CA LEU A 323 -3.08 5.41 28.17
C LEU A 323 -3.52 6.73 27.54
N SER A 324 -4.73 6.80 26.97
CA SER A 324 -5.28 8.01 26.32
C SER A 324 -4.30 8.65 25.32
N LEU A 325 -3.59 7.83 24.55
CA LEU A 325 -2.56 8.29 23.64
C LEU A 325 -3.14 9.16 22.52
N GLU A 326 -2.44 10.26 22.20
CA GLU A 326 -2.71 11.08 21.01
C GLU A 326 -2.67 10.23 19.73
N GLU A 327 -3.43 10.61 18.69
CA GLU A 327 -3.62 9.78 17.50
C GLU A 327 -2.30 9.35 16.84
N GLU A 328 -1.31 10.25 16.81
CA GLU A 328 0.03 9.99 16.24
C GLU A 328 0.85 8.97 17.06
N ASN A 329 0.58 8.90 18.37
CA ASN A 329 1.28 8.03 19.33
C ASN A 329 0.53 6.74 19.64
N LYS A 330 -0.68 6.55 19.09
CA LYS A 330 -1.42 5.29 19.23
C LYS A 330 -0.54 4.13 18.78
N LEU A 331 -0.55 3.07 19.58
CA LEU A 331 0.09 1.82 19.23
C LEU A 331 -0.72 1.14 18.15
N GLU A 332 -0.04 0.67 17.11
CA GLU A 332 -0.62 -0.27 16.18
C GLU A 332 -0.26 -1.71 16.58
N ARG A 333 -1.04 -2.69 16.14
CA ARG A 333 -0.72 -4.12 16.40
C ARG A 333 0.70 -4.50 16.02
N LYS A 334 1.22 -3.95 14.93
CA LYS A 334 2.57 -4.23 14.44
C LYS A 334 3.66 -3.68 15.35
N ASP A 335 3.35 -2.73 16.23
CA ASP A 335 4.34 -2.11 17.11
C ASP A 335 4.72 -3.10 18.22
N LEU A 336 3.74 -3.85 18.75
CA LEU A 336 3.92 -4.85 19.80
C LEU A 336 3.99 -6.30 19.29
N ILE A 337 3.26 -6.66 18.23
CA ILE A 337 3.08 -8.05 17.78
C ILE A 337 3.47 -8.22 16.30
N THR A 338 4.43 -9.11 16.04
CA THR A 338 4.87 -9.49 14.70
C THR A 338 4.16 -10.75 14.22
N PHE A 339 3.85 -10.79 12.93
CA PHE A 339 3.34 -11.98 12.23
C PHE A 339 4.50 -12.75 11.61
N ILE A 340 4.65 -14.03 11.93
CA ILE A 340 5.79 -14.87 11.51
C ILE A 340 5.43 -15.75 10.30
N GLY A 341 4.15 -16.02 10.05
CA GLY A 341 3.69 -16.90 8.96
C GLY A 341 2.73 -17.95 9.48
N GLU A 342 1.97 -18.62 8.62
CA GLU A 342 1.07 -19.74 9.02
C GLU A 342 0.11 -19.39 10.18
N SER A 343 -0.43 -18.17 10.20
CA SER A 343 -1.26 -17.66 11.31
C SER A 343 -0.55 -17.58 12.67
N LYS A 344 0.78 -17.66 12.72
CA LYS A 344 1.60 -17.52 13.93
C LYS A 344 2.00 -16.06 14.18
N TYR A 345 1.86 -15.63 15.43
CA TYR A 345 2.21 -14.30 15.90
C TYR A 345 3.17 -14.37 17.09
N ARG A 346 3.99 -13.34 17.29
CA ARG A 346 4.98 -13.26 18.37
C ARG A 346 5.10 -11.84 18.89
N LEU A 347 5.42 -11.69 20.18
CA LEU A 347 5.76 -10.41 20.78
C LEU A 347 7.09 -9.86 20.23
N ARG A 348 7.14 -8.58 19.86
CA ARG A 348 8.34 -7.94 19.31
C ARG A 348 9.42 -7.65 20.35
N ILE A 349 9.02 -7.49 21.61
CA ILE A 349 9.92 -7.20 22.72
C ILE A 349 10.95 -8.33 22.86
N LEU A 350 12.23 -7.97 23.06
CA LEU A 350 13.30 -8.96 23.24
C LEU A 350 13.14 -9.67 24.60
N PRO A 351 13.51 -10.97 24.70
CA PRO A 351 13.35 -11.75 25.93
C PRO A 351 13.94 -11.09 27.18
N GLU A 352 15.08 -10.42 27.04
CA GLU A 352 15.79 -9.68 28.10
C GLU A 352 15.02 -8.47 28.66
N TYR A 353 14.09 -7.91 27.88
CA TYR A 353 13.28 -6.75 28.26
C TYR A 353 11.85 -7.11 28.70
N ILE A 354 11.59 -8.40 28.90
CA ILE A 354 10.35 -8.93 29.46
C ILE A 354 10.63 -9.29 30.91
N SER A 355 9.86 -8.76 31.86
CA SER A 355 9.96 -9.12 33.27
C SER A 355 8.60 -9.51 33.85
N PHE A 356 8.62 -10.38 34.87
CA PHE A 356 7.44 -10.87 35.57
C PHE A 356 7.70 -10.77 37.07
N ASP A 357 6.68 -10.39 37.83
CA ASP A 357 6.67 -10.62 39.26
C ASP A 357 6.75 -12.14 39.55
N LYS A 358 7.52 -12.50 40.59
CA LYS A 358 7.82 -13.90 40.90
C LYS A 358 6.60 -14.67 41.40
N ALA A 359 5.70 -14.02 42.15
CA ALA A 359 4.49 -14.67 42.64
C ALA A 359 3.53 -14.90 41.48
N LEU A 360 3.32 -13.86 40.67
CA LEU A 360 2.47 -13.91 39.48
C LEU A 360 2.91 -15.01 38.49
N LEU A 361 4.22 -15.13 38.23
CA LEU A 361 4.74 -16.14 37.32
C LEU A 361 4.42 -17.56 37.80
N LYS A 362 4.61 -17.83 39.10
CA LYS A 362 4.30 -19.15 39.70
C LYS A 362 2.82 -19.49 39.63
N GLU A 363 1.95 -18.50 39.77
CA GLU A 363 0.51 -18.71 39.64
C GLU A 363 0.11 -19.00 38.19
N PHE A 364 0.67 -18.24 37.24
CA PHE A 364 0.41 -18.45 35.82
C PHE A 364 0.90 -19.82 35.33
N GLU A 365 2.08 -20.27 35.79
CA GLU A 365 2.60 -21.61 35.51
C GLU A 365 1.72 -22.74 36.06
N ARG A 366 0.90 -22.47 37.09
CA ARG A 366 -0.08 -23.45 37.61
C ARG A 366 -1.39 -23.47 36.82
N GLU A 367 -1.73 -22.38 36.11
CA GLU A 367 -2.92 -22.30 35.27
C GLU A 367 -2.69 -22.83 33.83
N LEU A 368 -1.44 -22.87 33.38
CA LEU A 368 -1.00 -23.45 32.10
C LEU A 368 -1.11 -24.98 32.10
#